data_AF-A0A373B845-F1
#
_entry.id   AF-A0A373B845-F1
#
_cell.length_a   1.000
_cell.length_b   1.000
_cell.length_c   1.000
_cell.angle_alpha   90.00
_cell.angle_beta   90.00
_cell.angle_gamma   90.00
#
_symmetry.space_group_name_H-M   'P 1'
#
loop_
_entity.id
_entity.type
_entity.pdbx_description
1 polymer ?
#
loop_
_entity_poly.entity_id
_entity_poly.type
_entity_poly.pdbx_seq_one_letter_code
_entity_poly.pdbx_strand_id
1 'polypeptide(L)'
;MKKLGTVILTSVSSITFAFDYPKLSNPTQQKFLELYIKDRNDLVKEDLFAPSSTKQEWPCPISQKEQNRLANLLLSKPLAIEDKSNTRKDADNIPSKETIIINKNVQIIPMKAECVNGKIMGEVELRTEYDSLLEQYTKNTSNNVRFISKIHNTTLSTGMIKDDKLVGTAKSFSKFITYLKIETSPNDGNKQFSDPIITLEVKYKDNIGNMASFTEETGFYIAGGETQNLRSTFTLVIDKNHTQKITYKNNHISSIEPFKNGLPHGDQLGYLVGMDDKINLIQAEMPSSHPKLVTINSTNYIETHLCMHEGVEVDQFPCVAKN
;
A
#
# COMPACT_ATOMS: atom_id res chain seq x y z
N MET A 1 13.97 -43.85 -7.45
CA MET A 1 13.01 -42.97 -8.16
C MET A 1 13.00 -41.62 -7.46
N LYS A 2 13.57 -40.57 -8.08
CA LYS A 2 13.60 -39.20 -7.51
C LYS A 2 12.27 -38.51 -7.83
N LYS A 3 11.54 -38.07 -6.80
CA LYS A 3 10.34 -37.22 -6.95
C LYS A 3 10.81 -35.84 -7.42
N LEU A 4 10.55 -35.52 -8.68
CA LEU A 4 10.59 -34.14 -9.17
C LEU A 4 9.38 -33.42 -8.56
N GLY A 5 9.65 -32.50 -7.64
CA GLY A 5 8.65 -31.55 -7.17
C GLY A 5 8.31 -30.59 -8.31
N THR A 6 7.07 -30.65 -8.78
CA THR A 6 6.54 -29.74 -9.79
C THR A 6 6.52 -28.33 -9.21
N VAL A 7 7.44 -27.48 -9.66
CA VAL A 7 7.35 -26.03 -9.44
C VAL A 7 6.21 -25.54 -10.33
N ILE A 8 5.09 -25.16 -9.73
CA ILE A 8 4.00 -24.51 -10.45
C ILE A 8 4.47 -23.09 -10.75
N LEU A 9 5.09 -22.89 -11.92
CA LEU A 9 5.18 -21.57 -12.53
C LEU A 9 3.78 -21.22 -13.06
N THR A 10 3.00 -20.50 -12.26
CA THR A 10 1.84 -19.77 -12.80
C THR A 10 2.40 -18.58 -13.58
N SER A 11 2.52 -18.74 -14.90
CA SER A 11 2.82 -17.66 -15.84
C SER A 11 1.76 -16.58 -15.69
N VAL A 12 2.13 -15.41 -15.20
CA VAL A 12 1.25 -14.24 -15.24
C VAL A 12 1.26 -13.79 -16.69
N SER A 13 0.14 -13.97 -17.40
CA SER A 13 0.02 -13.45 -18.75
C SER A 13 0.41 -11.97 -18.73
N SER A 14 1.23 -11.55 -19.69
CA SER A 14 1.73 -10.17 -19.81
C SER A 14 0.57 -9.23 -20.15
N ILE A 15 -0.19 -8.82 -19.13
CA ILE A 15 -1.28 -7.86 -19.27
C ILE A 15 -0.65 -6.48 -19.49
N THR A 16 -0.90 -5.89 -20.66
CA THR A 16 -0.54 -4.52 -20.98
C THR A 16 -1.55 -3.56 -20.35
N PHE A 17 -1.21 -2.91 -19.24
CA PHE A 17 -1.97 -1.76 -18.72
C PHE A 17 -1.80 -0.60 -19.71
N ALA A 18 -2.91 -0.05 -20.21
CA ALA A 18 -2.92 1.22 -20.93
C ALA A 18 -3.27 2.33 -19.91
N PHE A 19 -2.33 3.25 -19.67
CA PHE A 19 -2.54 4.37 -18.76
C PHE A 19 -2.94 5.60 -19.56
N ASP A 20 -4.15 6.09 -19.31
CA ASP A 20 -4.53 7.44 -19.71
C ASP A 20 -4.68 8.26 -18.42
N TYR A 21 -3.54 8.59 -17.81
CA TYR A 21 -3.54 9.52 -16.70
C TYR A 21 -3.72 10.93 -17.26
N PRO A 22 -4.70 11.71 -16.78
CA PRO A 22 -4.74 13.13 -17.08
C PRO A 22 -3.42 13.74 -16.57
N LYS A 23 -2.86 14.69 -17.34
CA LYS A 23 -1.67 15.44 -16.93
C LYS A 23 -1.87 15.97 -15.51
N LEU A 24 -1.04 15.52 -14.58
CA LEU A 24 -1.19 15.89 -13.18
C LEU A 24 -0.72 17.33 -12.99
N SER A 25 -1.51 18.14 -12.30
CA SER A 25 -1.21 19.56 -12.09
C SER A 25 0.00 19.78 -11.19
N ASN A 26 0.30 18.81 -10.32
CA ASN A 26 1.44 18.86 -9.41
C ASN A 26 2.70 18.25 -10.08
N PRO A 27 3.82 19.01 -10.19
CA PRO A 27 5.05 18.51 -10.83
C PRO A 27 5.67 17.27 -10.16
N THR A 28 5.57 17.13 -8.84
CA THR A 28 6.10 15.96 -8.10
C THR A 28 5.29 14.71 -8.43
N GLN A 29 3.96 14.83 -8.49
CA GLN A 29 3.09 13.72 -8.89
C GLN A 29 3.35 13.31 -10.34
N GLN A 30 3.48 14.29 -11.24
CA GLN A 30 3.81 14.08 -12.64
C GLN A 30 5.15 13.35 -12.79
N LYS A 31 6.18 13.78 -12.06
CA LYS A 31 7.50 13.10 -12.04
C LYS A 31 7.39 11.63 -11.60
N PHE A 32 6.65 11.34 -10.53
CA PHE A 32 6.48 9.95 -10.08
C PHE A 32 5.69 9.10 -11.07
N LEU A 33 4.69 9.68 -11.73
CA LEU A 33 3.96 9.01 -12.80
C LEU A 33 4.88 8.67 -13.98
N GLU A 34 5.74 9.59 -14.41
CA GLU A 34 6.71 9.35 -15.48
C GLU A 34 7.72 8.25 -15.12
N LEU A 35 8.19 8.22 -13.87
CA LEU A 35 9.02 7.13 -13.36
C LEU A 35 8.29 5.79 -13.42
N TYR A 36 7.03 5.74 -12.97
CA TYR A 36 6.23 4.53 -13.01
C TYR A 36 6.02 4.03 -14.44
N ILE A 37 5.68 4.90 -15.39
CA ILE A 37 5.51 4.51 -16.80
C ILE A 37 6.79 3.84 -17.34
N LYS A 38 7.96 4.34 -16.95
CA LYS A 38 9.26 3.77 -17.34
C LYS A 38 9.54 2.43 -16.65
N ASP A 39 9.30 2.35 -15.35
CA ASP A 39 9.67 1.21 -14.50
C ASP A 39 8.66 0.05 -14.56
N ARG A 40 7.43 0.30 -14.99
CA ARG A 40 6.35 -0.70 -14.97
C ARG A 40 6.73 -1.98 -15.70
N ASN A 41 7.41 -1.86 -16.84
CA ASN A 41 7.81 -3.03 -17.61
C ASN A 41 8.75 -3.95 -16.81
N ASP A 42 9.49 -3.43 -15.83
CA ASP A 42 10.29 -4.25 -14.91
C ASP A 42 9.42 -4.99 -13.90
N LEU A 43 8.38 -4.32 -13.36
CA LEU A 43 7.47 -4.90 -12.34
C LEU A 43 6.84 -6.22 -12.80
N VAL A 44 6.54 -6.34 -14.09
CA VAL A 44 5.87 -7.51 -14.68
C VAL A 44 6.84 -8.58 -15.18
N LYS A 45 8.15 -8.38 -15.06
CA LYS A 45 9.13 -9.40 -15.45
C LYS A 45 9.14 -10.56 -14.45
N GLU A 46 9.10 -11.78 -14.97
CA GLU A 46 9.08 -12.99 -14.14
C GLU A 46 10.36 -13.18 -13.32
N ASP A 47 11.51 -12.75 -13.87
CA ASP A 47 12.82 -12.91 -13.25
C ASP A 47 13.09 -11.91 -12.12
N LEU A 48 12.39 -10.77 -12.10
CA LEU A 48 12.57 -9.72 -11.09
C LEU A 48 12.46 -10.32 -9.69
N PHE A 49 11.39 -11.07 -9.41
CA PHE A 49 11.16 -11.65 -8.09
C PHE A 49 11.75 -13.05 -7.89
N ALA A 50 12.46 -13.61 -8.87
CA ALA A 50 13.04 -14.93 -8.75
C ALA A 50 14.08 -14.97 -7.62
N PRO A 51 14.11 -16.03 -6.78
CA PRO A 51 15.09 -16.14 -5.70
C PRO A 51 16.50 -16.11 -6.25
N SER A 52 17.42 -15.42 -5.56
CA SER A 52 18.82 -15.43 -5.94
C SER A 52 19.37 -16.86 -5.83
N SER A 53 19.99 -17.35 -6.89
CA SER A 53 20.68 -18.65 -6.90
C SER A 53 21.94 -18.65 -6.02
N THR A 54 22.42 -17.47 -5.64
CA THR A 54 23.62 -17.29 -4.82
C THR A 54 23.30 -16.46 -3.58
N LYS A 55 23.68 -16.96 -2.40
CA LYS A 55 23.53 -16.22 -1.15
C LYS A 55 24.54 -15.06 -1.16
N GLN A 56 24.05 -13.84 -1.35
CA GLN A 56 24.89 -12.64 -1.31
C GLN A 56 25.16 -12.24 0.14
N GLU A 57 26.43 -12.01 0.45
CA GLU A 57 26.88 -11.54 1.76
C GLU A 57 27.05 -10.02 1.76
N TRP A 58 26.93 -9.41 2.94
CA TRP A 58 27.18 -7.98 3.09
C TRP A 58 28.66 -7.67 2.86
N PRO A 59 28.99 -6.55 2.18
CA PRO A 59 30.37 -6.18 1.87
C PRO A 59 31.21 -5.85 3.12
N CYS A 60 30.56 -5.59 4.25
CA CYS A 60 31.21 -5.51 5.55
C CYS A 60 30.26 -5.93 6.68
N PRO A 61 30.78 -6.24 7.88
CA PRO A 61 29.95 -6.67 9.01
C PRO A 61 28.97 -5.57 9.42
N ILE A 62 27.68 -5.82 9.28
CA ILE A 62 26.62 -4.93 9.77
C ILE A 62 25.60 -5.67 10.64
N SER A 63 25.15 -5.01 11.70
CA SER A 63 24.17 -5.57 12.62
C SER A 63 22.78 -5.70 11.98
N GLN A 64 21.92 -6.60 12.50
CA GLN A 64 20.53 -6.71 12.05
C GLN A 64 19.76 -5.38 12.18
N LYS A 65 20.03 -4.61 13.23
CA LYS A 65 19.45 -3.27 13.42
C LYS A 65 19.79 -2.35 12.26
N GLU A 66 21.03 -2.41 11.79
CA GLU A 66 21.50 -1.60 10.66
C GLU A 66 20.91 -2.09 9.34
N GLN A 67 20.81 -3.40 9.12
CA GLN A 67 20.11 -3.97 7.96
C GLN A 67 18.65 -3.48 7.89
N ASN A 68 17.92 -3.55 9.01
CA ASN A 68 16.54 -3.05 9.10
C ASN A 68 16.46 -1.55 8.85
N ARG A 69 17.42 -0.77 9.36
CA ARG A 69 17.50 0.68 9.13
C ARG A 69 17.66 1.00 7.65
N LEU A 70 18.61 0.33 6.98
CA LEU A 70 18.87 0.50 5.54
C LEU A 70 17.67 0.12 4.70
N ALA A 71 17.02 -1.02 5.00
CA ALA A 71 15.77 -1.39 4.34
C ALA A 71 14.68 -0.33 4.51
N ASN A 72 14.47 0.16 5.74
CA ASN A 72 13.46 1.19 6.04
C ASN A 72 13.77 2.56 5.40
N LEU A 73 15.03 2.86 5.07
CA LEU A 73 15.35 4.06 4.29
C LEU A 73 14.78 3.95 2.88
N LEU A 74 14.92 2.79 2.25
CA LEU A 74 14.50 2.55 0.86
C LEU A 74 13.01 2.23 0.72
N LEU A 75 12.39 1.69 1.78
CA LEU A 75 10.96 1.40 1.80
C LEU A 75 10.12 2.65 2.12
N SER A 76 8.92 2.72 1.55
CA SER A 76 7.95 3.79 1.86
C SER A 76 7.20 3.57 3.17
N LYS A 77 7.04 2.31 3.57
CA LYS A 77 6.50 1.91 4.87
C LYS A 77 7.57 1.10 5.58
N PRO A 78 7.86 1.39 6.86
CA PRO A 78 8.80 0.59 7.62
C PRO A 78 8.37 -0.87 7.63
N LEU A 79 9.35 -1.78 7.60
CA LEU A 79 9.10 -3.17 7.96
C LEU A 79 8.54 -3.18 9.37
N ALA A 80 7.28 -3.60 9.52
CA ALA A 80 6.65 -3.80 10.81
C ALA A 80 7.26 -5.05 11.44
N ILE A 81 8.46 -4.97 11.98
CA ILE A 81 9.10 -6.06 12.72
C ILE A 81 8.53 -6.01 14.14
N GLU A 82 7.25 -6.30 14.26
CA GLU A 82 6.54 -6.28 15.53
C GLU A 82 5.75 -7.57 15.67
N ASP A 83 6.11 -8.40 16.66
CA ASP A 83 5.15 -9.26 17.35
C ASP A 83 4.29 -8.37 18.26
N LYS A 84 3.52 -7.44 17.66
CA LYS A 84 2.58 -6.61 18.43
C LYS A 84 1.17 -6.82 17.94
N SER A 85 0.34 -7.35 18.82
CA SER A 85 -1.11 -7.30 18.69
C SER A 85 -1.56 -5.84 18.79
N ASN A 86 -1.92 -5.21 17.67
CA ASN A 86 -2.54 -3.89 17.69
C ASN A 86 -4.05 -4.04 17.89
N THR A 87 -4.46 -4.15 19.15
CA THR A 87 -5.88 -4.00 19.54
C THR A 87 -6.24 -2.52 19.48
N ARG A 88 -6.95 -2.08 18.43
CA ARG A 88 -7.61 -0.78 18.43
C ARG A 88 -8.92 -0.91 19.21
N LYS A 89 -8.97 -0.31 20.41
CA LYS A 89 -10.23 -0.15 21.16
C LYS A 89 -10.94 1.07 20.60
N ASP A 90 -12.10 0.87 19.96
CA ASP A 90 -13.00 1.97 19.64
C ASP A 90 -13.70 2.44 20.94
N ALA A 91 -14.05 3.72 21.00
CA ALA A 91 -14.50 4.41 22.21
C ALA A 91 -15.92 4.04 22.68
N ASP A 92 -16.62 3.19 21.93
CA ASP A 92 -17.96 2.71 22.25
C ASP A 92 -17.90 1.20 22.53
N ASN A 93 -18.73 0.71 23.46
CA ASN A 93 -18.83 -0.68 23.92
C ASN A 93 -19.25 -1.71 22.84
N ILE A 94 -18.87 -1.51 21.58
CA ILE A 94 -18.96 -2.44 20.47
C ILE A 94 -17.66 -3.27 20.45
N PRO A 95 -17.72 -4.61 20.36
CA PRO A 95 -16.51 -5.43 20.36
C PRO A 95 -15.59 -5.06 19.19
N SER A 96 -14.35 -4.71 19.55
CA SER A 96 -13.29 -4.19 18.69
C SER A 96 -13.00 -5.04 17.46
N LYS A 97 -12.73 -4.37 16.32
CA LYS A 97 -12.00 -4.97 15.20
C LYS A 97 -10.57 -5.25 15.63
N GLU A 98 -10.32 -6.43 16.18
CA GLU A 98 -8.95 -6.86 16.48
C GLU A 98 -8.26 -7.24 15.18
N THR A 99 -7.16 -6.56 14.87
CA THR A 99 -6.28 -6.89 13.75
C THR A 99 -4.92 -7.28 14.30
N ILE A 100 -4.56 -8.55 14.14
CA ILE A 100 -3.25 -9.06 14.53
C ILE A 100 -2.40 -9.15 13.27
N ILE A 101 -1.22 -8.53 13.27
CA ILE A 101 -0.24 -8.62 12.20
C ILE A 101 1.03 -9.21 12.80
N ILE A 102 1.48 -10.34 12.27
CA ILE A 102 2.71 -11.00 12.72
C ILE A 102 3.60 -11.18 11.49
N ASN A 103 4.80 -10.58 11.52
CA ASN A 103 5.81 -10.77 10.48
C ASN A 103 6.86 -11.80 10.92
N LYS A 104 7.14 -12.79 10.07
CA LYS A 104 8.10 -13.87 10.31
C LYS A 104 9.04 -14.03 9.14
N ASN A 105 10.14 -14.76 9.38
CA ASN A 105 11.13 -15.11 8.37
C ASN A 105 11.71 -13.89 7.61
N VAL A 106 11.86 -12.76 8.31
CA VAL A 106 12.38 -11.53 7.70
C VAL A 106 13.83 -11.74 7.28
N GLN A 107 14.10 -11.56 5.99
CA GLN A 107 15.43 -11.62 5.39
C GLN A 107 15.69 -10.34 4.60
N ILE A 108 16.86 -9.75 4.80
CA ILE A 108 17.33 -8.58 4.05
C ILE A 108 18.65 -8.97 3.39
N ILE A 109 18.64 -9.07 2.08
CA ILE A 109 19.74 -9.58 1.25
C ILE A 109 20.30 -8.42 0.42
N PRO A 110 21.60 -8.14 0.49
CA PRO A 110 22.22 -7.10 -0.33
C PRO A 110 22.40 -7.61 -1.76
N MET A 111 21.65 -7.04 -2.70
CA MET A 111 21.82 -7.31 -4.14
C MET A 111 23.00 -6.49 -4.70
N LYS A 112 23.14 -5.26 -4.22
CA LYS A 112 24.25 -4.35 -4.50
C LYS A 112 24.48 -3.46 -3.28
N ALA A 113 25.70 -3.40 -2.78
CA ALA A 113 26.08 -2.50 -1.69
C ALA A 113 27.59 -2.32 -1.69
N GLU A 114 28.05 -1.15 -1.29
CA GLU A 114 29.47 -0.85 -1.10
C GLU A 114 29.74 -0.48 0.35
N CYS A 115 30.90 -0.89 0.87
CA CYS A 115 31.34 -0.52 2.20
C CYS A 115 32.48 0.49 2.14
N VAL A 116 32.28 1.65 2.73
CA VAL A 116 33.27 2.72 2.84
C VAL A 116 33.45 3.04 4.32
N ASN A 117 34.67 2.88 4.84
CA ASN A 117 35.00 3.13 6.25
C ASN A 117 34.08 2.38 7.25
N GLY A 118 33.70 1.15 6.93
CA GLY A 118 32.81 0.33 7.78
C GLY A 118 31.32 0.71 7.72
N LYS A 119 30.92 1.59 6.80
CA LYS A 119 29.52 1.98 6.57
C LYS A 119 29.07 1.65 5.15
N ILE A 120 27.79 1.31 5.00
CA ILE A 120 27.18 1.14 3.68
C ILE A 120 26.87 2.51 3.09
N MET A 121 27.43 2.79 1.91
CA MET A 121 27.30 4.07 1.22
C MET A 121 27.21 3.85 -0.29
N GLY A 122 26.72 4.87 -1.01
CA GLY A 122 26.59 4.82 -2.46
C GLY A 122 25.25 4.21 -2.89
N GLU A 123 25.25 3.62 -4.08
CA GLU A 123 24.08 2.95 -4.63
C GLU A 123 23.85 1.62 -3.90
N VAL A 124 22.65 1.44 -3.37
CA VAL A 124 22.27 0.26 -2.60
C VAL A 124 21.03 -0.36 -3.22
N GLU A 125 21.09 -1.67 -3.43
CA GLU A 125 19.97 -2.51 -3.86
C GLU A 125 19.79 -3.63 -2.84
N LEU A 126 18.58 -3.72 -2.26
CA LEU A 126 18.23 -4.70 -1.25
C LEU A 126 17.05 -5.53 -1.71
N ARG A 127 17.13 -6.83 -1.50
CA ARG A 127 16.00 -7.74 -1.55
C ARG A 127 15.54 -8.02 -0.13
N THR A 128 14.27 -7.73 0.14
CA THR A 128 13.64 -8.03 1.42
C THR A 128 12.56 -9.08 1.22
N GLU A 129 12.59 -10.14 2.01
CA GLU A 129 11.59 -11.19 2.01
C GLU A 129 11.04 -11.38 3.41
N TYR A 130 9.73 -11.56 3.54
CA TYR A 130 9.10 -11.90 4.81
C TYR A 130 7.71 -12.49 4.59
N ASP A 131 7.25 -13.23 5.61
CA ASP A 131 5.88 -13.72 5.68
C ASP A 131 5.08 -12.89 6.67
N SER A 132 3.86 -12.49 6.32
CA SER A 132 2.90 -11.87 7.22
C SER A 132 1.73 -12.80 7.47
N LEU A 133 1.30 -12.90 8.73
CA LEU A 133 0.01 -13.42 9.12
C LEU A 133 -0.86 -12.25 9.57
N LEU A 134 -1.98 -12.06 8.88
CA LEU A 134 -3.01 -11.09 9.23
C LEU A 134 -4.24 -11.85 9.72
N GLU A 135 -4.68 -11.58 10.96
CA GLU A 135 -5.93 -12.09 11.48
C GLU A 135 -6.87 -10.94 11.83
N GLN A 136 -8.08 -10.97 11.29
CA GLN A 136 -9.12 -9.99 11.56
C GLN A 136 -10.38 -10.66 12.07
N TYR A 137 -10.97 -10.10 13.12
CA TYR A 137 -12.25 -10.56 13.67
C TYR A 137 -13.33 -9.52 13.40
N THR A 138 -14.42 -9.95 12.77
CA THR A 138 -15.63 -9.15 12.67
C THR A 138 -16.77 -9.85 13.40
N LYS A 139 -17.40 -9.14 14.34
CA LYS A 139 -18.65 -9.60 14.92
C LYS A 139 -19.79 -9.15 14.01
N ASN A 140 -20.48 -10.10 13.39
CA ASN A 140 -21.82 -9.84 12.89
C ASN A 140 -22.82 -10.49 13.86
N THR A 141 -24.04 -9.93 13.95
CA THR A 141 -25.07 -10.11 15.00
C THR A 141 -25.48 -11.56 15.35
N SER A 142 -24.90 -12.58 14.74
CA SER A 142 -25.13 -14.01 15.04
C SER A 142 -23.90 -14.92 14.92
N ASN A 143 -22.79 -14.50 14.30
CA ASN A 143 -21.57 -15.31 14.13
C ASN A 143 -20.31 -14.43 14.14
N ASN A 144 -19.23 -14.91 14.78
CA ASN A 144 -17.90 -14.31 14.64
C ASN A 144 -17.31 -14.77 13.31
N VAL A 145 -17.03 -13.83 12.40
CA VAL A 145 -16.29 -14.11 11.18
C VAL A 145 -14.83 -13.78 11.42
N ARG A 146 -13.95 -14.75 11.18
CA ARG A 146 -12.50 -14.58 11.26
C ARG A 146 -11.91 -14.66 9.86
N PHE A 147 -11.20 -13.62 9.47
CA PHE A 147 -10.43 -13.57 8.24
C PHE A 147 -8.96 -13.80 8.57
N ILE A 148 -8.35 -14.77 7.92
CA ILE A 148 -6.94 -15.12 8.10
C ILE A 148 -6.27 -14.99 6.74
N SER A 149 -5.27 -14.11 6.64
CA SER A 149 -4.45 -13.97 5.44
C SER A 149 -3.01 -14.36 5.74
N LYS A 150 -2.47 -15.28 4.94
CA LYS A 150 -1.02 -15.54 4.89
C LYS A 150 -0.46 -14.85 3.65
N ILE A 151 0.51 -13.98 3.85
CA ILE A 151 1.07 -13.16 2.79
C ILE A 151 2.56 -13.44 2.72
N HIS A 152 3.04 -13.90 1.58
CA HIS A 152 4.48 -13.89 1.29
C HIS A 152 4.79 -12.60 0.54
N ASN A 153 5.73 -11.80 1.06
CA ASN A 153 6.20 -10.59 0.41
C ASN A 153 7.64 -10.76 -0.07
N THR A 154 7.87 -10.42 -1.34
CA THR A 154 9.20 -10.16 -1.89
C THR A 154 9.27 -8.71 -2.35
N THR A 155 10.18 -7.92 -1.79
CA THR A 155 10.42 -6.53 -2.17
C THR A 155 11.85 -6.32 -2.63
N LEU A 156 12.04 -5.69 -3.79
CA LEU A 156 13.34 -5.21 -4.28
C LEU A 156 13.38 -3.70 -4.23
N SER A 157 14.33 -3.17 -3.48
CA SER A 157 14.44 -1.74 -3.22
C SER A 157 15.80 -1.23 -3.67
N THR A 158 15.83 -0.07 -4.33
CA THR A 158 17.05 0.61 -4.76
C THR A 158 17.05 2.07 -4.34
N GLY A 159 18.22 2.62 -4.00
CA GLY A 159 18.40 4.04 -3.74
C GLY A 159 19.85 4.41 -3.46
N MET A 160 20.11 5.71 -3.32
CA MET A 160 21.43 6.26 -3.03
C MET A 160 21.53 6.64 -1.56
N ILE A 161 22.53 6.11 -0.84
CA ILE A 161 22.76 6.38 0.58
C ILE A 161 24.02 7.22 0.76
N LYS A 162 23.89 8.35 1.44
CA LYS A 162 25.01 9.22 1.82
C LYS A 162 24.78 9.75 3.23
N ASP A 163 25.82 9.70 4.06
CA ASP A 163 25.79 10.18 5.44
C ASP A 163 24.57 9.66 6.22
N ASP A 164 24.34 8.34 6.10
CA ASP A 164 23.24 7.62 6.75
C ASP A 164 21.82 8.04 6.31
N LYS A 165 21.69 8.78 5.21
CA LYS A 165 20.41 9.28 4.66
C LYS A 165 20.21 8.88 3.20
N LEU A 166 18.93 8.79 2.80
CA LEU A 166 18.54 8.68 1.41
C LEU A 166 18.83 10.00 0.68
N VAL A 167 19.44 9.91 -0.50
CA VAL A 167 19.64 11.03 -1.43
C VAL A 167 18.89 10.72 -2.73
N GLY A 168 18.15 11.69 -3.25
CA GLY A 168 17.34 11.51 -4.46
C GLY A 168 16.07 10.70 -4.20
N THR A 169 15.76 9.75 -5.08
CA THR A 169 14.53 8.94 -5.05
C THR A 169 14.88 7.47 -4.87
N ALA A 170 14.37 6.85 -3.82
CA ALA A 170 14.33 5.40 -3.68
C ALA A 170 13.14 4.83 -4.46
N LYS A 171 13.34 3.64 -5.03
CA LYS A 171 12.33 2.87 -5.74
C LYS A 171 12.23 1.49 -5.09
N SER A 172 11.02 0.95 -4.98
CA SER A 172 10.82 -0.43 -4.57
C SER A 172 9.74 -1.13 -5.39
N PHE A 173 10.01 -2.35 -5.81
CA PHE A 173 9.07 -3.26 -6.46
C PHE A 173 8.70 -4.35 -5.47
N SER A 174 7.41 -4.61 -5.28
CA SER A 174 6.93 -5.63 -4.35
C SER A 174 5.96 -6.58 -5.04
N LYS A 175 6.07 -7.86 -4.68
CA LYS A 175 5.13 -8.91 -5.04
C LYS A 175 4.59 -9.52 -3.76
N PHE A 176 3.27 -9.46 -3.61
CA PHE A 176 2.55 -10.08 -2.51
C PHE A 176 1.78 -11.29 -3.02
N ILE A 177 1.98 -12.44 -2.39
CA ILE A 177 1.22 -13.66 -2.65
C ILE A 177 0.36 -13.90 -1.41
N THR A 178 -0.94 -13.67 -1.56
CA THR A 178 -1.89 -13.69 -0.44
C THR A 178 -2.81 -14.90 -0.52
N TYR A 179 -2.82 -15.71 0.53
CA TYR A 179 -3.76 -16.80 0.73
C TYR A 179 -4.80 -16.37 1.77
N LEU A 180 -6.08 -16.42 1.42
CA LEU A 180 -7.18 -16.01 2.30
C LEU A 180 -7.94 -17.22 2.84
N LYS A 181 -8.32 -17.18 4.12
CA LYS A 181 -9.24 -18.11 4.75
C LYS A 181 -10.29 -17.33 5.53
N ILE A 182 -11.56 -17.74 5.37
CA ILE A 182 -12.70 -17.16 6.08
C ILE A 182 -13.33 -18.26 6.94
N GLU A 183 -13.31 -18.07 8.26
CA GLU A 183 -13.95 -18.95 9.24
C GLU A 183 -15.21 -18.27 9.76
N THR A 184 -16.36 -18.93 9.62
CA THR A 184 -17.67 -18.41 10.03
C THR A 184 -18.23 -19.10 11.28
N SER A 185 -17.55 -20.15 11.76
CA SER A 185 -17.91 -20.96 12.92
C SER A 185 -16.65 -21.55 13.58
N PRO A 186 -16.62 -21.77 14.91
CA PRO A 186 -15.49 -22.45 15.58
C PRO A 186 -15.19 -23.86 15.04
N ASN A 187 -16.15 -24.50 14.35
CA ASN A 187 -15.94 -25.79 13.69
C ASN A 187 -15.45 -25.68 12.23
N ASP A 188 -15.27 -24.45 11.69
CA ASP A 188 -14.78 -24.21 10.32
C ASP A 188 -13.25 -24.32 10.18
N GLY A 189 -12.54 -24.79 11.22
CA GLY A 189 -11.08 -24.95 11.21
C GLY A 189 -10.54 -25.75 10.01
N ASN A 190 -11.37 -26.57 9.36
CA ASN A 190 -11.04 -27.40 8.21
C ASN A 190 -11.17 -26.72 6.83
N LYS A 191 -11.64 -25.47 6.73
CA LYS A 191 -11.67 -24.79 5.42
C LYS A 191 -10.24 -24.53 4.91
N GLN A 192 -9.96 -24.95 3.68
CA GLN A 192 -8.67 -24.74 3.03
C GLN A 192 -8.51 -23.26 2.65
N PHE A 193 -7.26 -22.78 2.58
CA PHE A 193 -6.98 -21.44 2.04
C PHE A 193 -7.44 -21.36 0.59
N SER A 194 -7.87 -20.17 0.16
CA SER A 194 -8.20 -19.87 -1.23
C SER A 194 -6.98 -20.02 -2.14
N ASP A 195 -7.23 -20.01 -3.44
CA ASP A 195 -6.19 -19.75 -4.42
C ASP A 195 -5.47 -18.42 -4.11
N PRO A 196 -4.17 -18.34 -4.42
CA PRO A 196 -3.37 -17.16 -4.10
C PRO A 196 -3.80 -15.96 -4.94
N ILE A 197 -3.96 -14.82 -4.28
CA ILE A 197 -4.09 -13.51 -4.92
C ILE A 197 -2.71 -12.91 -5.08
N ILE A 198 -2.36 -12.50 -6.30
CA ILE A 198 -1.09 -11.83 -6.60
C ILE A 198 -1.34 -10.33 -6.72
N THR A 199 -0.66 -9.58 -5.87
CA THR A 199 -0.63 -8.11 -5.94
C THR A 199 0.79 -7.67 -6.29
N LEU A 200 0.90 -6.84 -7.32
CA LEU A 200 2.15 -6.20 -7.71
C LEU A 200 2.10 -4.73 -7.32
N GLU A 201 3.22 -4.21 -6.85
CA GLU A 201 3.29 -2.83 -6.38
C GLU A 201 4.64 -2.19 -6.70
N VAL A 202 4.60 -0.96 -7.20
CA VAL A 202 5.77 -0.08 -7.30
C VAL A 202 5.60 1.08 -6.35
N LYS A 203 6.64 1.37 -5.58
CA LYS A 203 6.66 2.53 -4.70
C LYS A 203 7.89 3.39 -4.93
N TYR A 204 7.68 4.68 -4.76
CA TYR A 204 8.71 5.71 -4.80
C TYR A 204 8.72 6.50 -3.50
N LYS A 205 9.90 6.91 -3.08
CA LYS A 205 10.10 7.79 -1.94
C LYS A 205 11.27 8.71 -2.23
N ASP A 206 11.06 10.01 -2.12
CA ASP A 206 12.16 10.97 -2.22
C ASP A 206 12.76 11.32 -0.86
N ASN A 207 13.87 12.06 -0.90
CA ASN A 207 14.62 12.51 0.27
C ASN A 207 13.92 13.60 1.09
N ILE A 208 12.79 14.16 0.62
CA ILE A 208 11.98 15.15 1.34
C ILE A 208 10.79 14.47 2.01
N GLY A 209 10.49 13.22 1.64
CA GLY A 209 9.43 12.39 2.22
C GLY A 209 8.19 12.29 1.34
N ASN A 210 8.20 12.84 0.12
CA ASN A 210 7.13 12.58 -0.82
C ASN A 210 7.17 11.12 -1.24
N MET A 211 6.00 10.52 -1.39
CA MET A 211 5.85 9.12 -1.75
C MET A 211 4.84 8.96 -2.87
N ALA A 212 5.06 7.95 -3.71
CA ALA A 212 4.06 7.47 -4.64
C ALA A 212 3.97 5.94 -4.54
N SER A 213 2.77 5.39 -4.74
CA SER A 213 2.49 3.97 -4.75
C SER A 213 1.57 3.66 -5.91
N PHE A 214 1.90 2.64 -6.68
CA PHE A 214 1.11 2.12 -7.79
C PHE A 214 0.90 0.64 -7.54
N THR A 215 -0.34 0.23 -7.36
CA THR A 215 -0.73 -1.14 -7.01
C THR A 215 -1.59 -1.71 -8.13
N GLU A 216 -1.14 -2.83 -8.69
CA GLU A 216 -1.83 -3.61 -9.70
C GLU A 216 -2.35 -4.88 -9.03
N GLU A 217 -3.67 -4.96 -8.85
CA GLU A 217 -4.35 -6.13 -8.31
C GLU A 217 -4.93 -6.97 -9.44
N THR A 218 -4.60 -8.26 -9.46
CA THR A 218 -5.21 -9.24 -10.37
C THR A 218 -6.19 -10.12 -9.59
N GLY A 219 -7.47 -10.13 -10.01
CA GLY A 219 -8.43 -11.18 -9.64
C GLY A 219 -9.22 -11.00 -8.34
N PHE A 220 -10.18 -10.07 -8.29
CA PHE A 220 -11.26 -10.12 -7.28
C PHE A 220 -12.54 -10.73 -7.88
N TYR A 221 -12.73 -12.04 -7.67
CA TYR A 221 -13.93 -12.77 -8.09
C TYR A 221 -14.98 -12.77 -6.97
N ILE A 222 -15.87 -11.79 -6.96
CA ILE A 222 -17.15 -11.93 -6.23
C ILE A 222 -18.33 -12.11 -7.21
N ALA A 223 -18.18 -11.75 -8.50
CA ALA A 223 -19.29 -11.80 -9.46
C ALA A 223 -18.88 -12.12 -10.92
N GLY A 224 -17.79 -12.88 -11.14
CA GLY A 224 -17.49 -13.46 -12.47
C GLY A 224 -16.96 -12.49 -13.55
N GLY A 225 -16.64 -11.24 -13.19
CA GLY A 225 -15.92 -10.31 -14.08
C GLY A 225 -14.46 -10.15 -13.65
N GLU A 226 -13.53 -10.23 -14.60
CA GLU A 226 -12.13 -9.88 -14.38
C GLU A 226 -12.03 -8.35 -14.21
N THR A 227 -11.93 -7.86 -12.97
CA THR A 227 -11.71 -6.44 -12.71
C THR A 227 -10.22 -6.19 -12.53
N GLN A 228 -9.63 -5.53 -13.52
CA GLN A 228 -8.30 -4.94 -13.38
C GLN A 228 -8.44 -3.69 -12.50
N ASN A 229 -7.76 -3.66 -11.36
CA ASN A 229 -7.81 -2.52 -10.45
C ASN A 229 -6.41 -1.93 -10.30
N LEU A 230 -6.25 -0.72 -10.84
CA LEU A 230 -5.06 0.09 -10.62
C LEU A 230 -5.38 1.12 -9.55
N ARG A 231 -4.66 1.03 -8.44
CA ARG A 231 -4.71 2.04 -7.40
C ARG A 231 -3.39 2.80 -7.36
N SER A 232 -3.49 4.11 -7.46
CA SER A 232 -2.33 4.98 -7.32
C SER A 232 -2.52 5.95 -6.18
N THR A 233 -1.48 6.18 -5.40
CA THR A 233 -1.51 7.08 -4.25
C THR A 233 -0.28 7.96 -4.27
N PHE A 234 -0.49 9.26 -4.11
CA PHE A 234 0.59 10.25 -3.98
C PHE A 234 0.48 10.89 -2.60
N THR A 235 1.53 10.82 -1.80
CA THR A 235 1.64 11.53 -0.53
C THR A 235 2.68 12.63 -0.68
N LEU A 236 2.23 13.87 -0.55
CA LEU A 236 3.06 15.05 -0.67
C LEU A 236 3.29 15.67 0.70
N VAL A 237 4.55 16.00 0.99
CA VAL A 237 4.94 16.78 2.16
C VAL A 237 4.74 18.25 1.83
N ILE A 238 3.82 18.90 2.55
CA ILE A 238 3.55 20.34 2.40
C ILE A 238 4.54 21.12 3.27
N ASP A 239 4.66 20.71 4.53
CA ASP A 239 5.65 21.21 5.47
C ASP A 239 6.02 20.13 6.50
N LYS A 240 6.73 20.51 7.57
CA LYS A 240 7.19 19.58 8.62
C LYS A 240 6.06 18.79 9.28
N ASN A 241 4.86 19.37 9.37
CA ASN A 241 3.73 18.81 10.09
C ASN A 241 2.59 18.40 9.16
N HIS A 242 2.50 18.98 7.97
CA HIS A 242 1.37 18.78 7.06
C HIS A 242 1.76 17.94 5.84
N THR A 243 0.92 16.96 5.55
CA THR A 243 1.02 16.16 4.32
C THR A 243 -0.36 16.05 3.67
N GLN A 244 -0.40 15.87 2.36
CA GLN A 244 -1.61 15.58 1.62
C GLN A 244 -1.46 14.28 0.84
N LYS A 245 -2.46 13.43 0.92
CA LYS A 245 -2.54 12.18 0.16
C LYS A 245 -3.63 12.31 -0.89
N ILE A 246 -3.32 12.02 -2.15
CA ILE A 246 -4.30 11.92 -3.22
C ILE A 246 -4.32 10.48 -3.71
N THR A 247 -5.51 9.89 -3.76
CA THR A 247 -5.70 8.51 -4.26
C THR A 247 -6.45 8.56 -5.59
N TYR A 248 -5.95 7.79 -6.55
CA TYR A 248 -6.61 7.51 -7.82
C TYR A 248 -6.96 6.02 -7.90
N LYS A 249 -8.13 5.72 -8.48
CA LYS A 249 -8.55 4.36 -8.82
C LYS A 249 -8.93 4.35 -10.29
N ASN A 250 -8.31 3.47 -11.07
CA ASN A 250 -8.54 3.35 -12.51
C ASN A 250 -8.50 4.72 -13.22
N ASN A 251 -7.47 5.51 -12.93
CA ASN A 251 -7.22 6.86 -13.47
C ASN A 251 -8.21 7.96 -13.02
N HIS A 252 -9.23 7.63 -12.23
CA HIS A 252 -10.13 8.62 -11.64
C HIS A 252 -9.67 9.00 -10.24
N ILE A 253 -9.78 10.29 -9.90
CA ILE A 253 -9.56 10.73 -8.52
C ILE A 253 -10.61 10.07 -7.61
N SER A 254 -10.16 9.55 -6.48
CA SER A 254 -11.00 8.86 -5.51
C SER A 254 -10.99 9.56 -4.15
N SER A 255 -9.87 10.14 -3.73
CA SER A 255 -9.81 10.91 -2.48
C SER A 255 -8.70 11.96 -2.47
N ILE A 256 -8.91 13.01 -1.69
CA ILE A 256 -7.87 13.96 -1.23
C ILE A 256 -7.96 14.03 0.29
N GLU A 257 -6.89 13.62 0.96
CA GLU A 257 -6.83 13.45 2.41
C GLU A 257 -5.68 14.29 2.99
N PRO A 258 -5.98 15.41 3.67
CA PRO A 258 -4.98 16.16 4.44
C PRO A 258 -4.69 15.52 5.81
N PHE A 259 -3.43 15.66 6.24
CA PHE A 259 -2.95 15.14 7.52
C PHE A 259 -2.13 16.21 8.25
N LYS A 260 -2.22 16.21 9.59
CA LYS A 260 -1.40 17.00 10.49
C LYS A 260 -0.72 16.06 11.49
N ASN A 261 0.60 16.13 11.58
CA ASN A 261 1.44 15.26 12.40
C ASN A 261 1.17 13.75 12.18
N GLY A 262 0.90 13.36 10.93
CA GLY A 262 0.60 11.97 10.55
C GLY A 262 -0.82 11.50 10.88
N LEU A 263 -1.68 12.35 11.42
CA LEU A 263 -3.08 12.04 11.71
C LEU A 263 -4.01 12.73 10.69
N PRO A 264 -5.12 12.09 10.26
CA PRO A 264 -6.12 12.74 9.42
C PRO A 264 -6.58 14.06 10.05
N HIS A 265 -6.60 15.13 9.25
CA HIS A 265 -6.94 16.46 9.74
C HIS A 265 -7.46 17.34 8.60
N GLY A 266 -8.43 18.19 8.89
CA GLY A 266 -9.09 19.05 7.91
C GLY A 266 -10.12 18.27 7.08
N ASP A 267 -10.56 18.91 6.00
CA ASP A 267 -11.58 18.40 5.10
C ASP A 267 -11.04 17.24 4.25
N GLN A 268 -11.59 16.04 4.45
CA GLN A 268 -11.27 14.85 3.67
C GLN A 268 -12.27 14.74 2.52
N LEU A 269 -11.77 14.79 1.30
CA LEU A 269 -12.60 14.77 0.10
C LEU A 269 -12.64 13.36 -0.47
N GLY A 270 -13.84 12.85 -0.74
CA GLY A 270 -14.10 11.62 -1.48
C GLY A 270 -14.75 11.93 -2.82
N TYR A 271 -14.47 11.12 -3.84
CA TYR A 271 -14.96 11.34 -5.20
C TYR A 271 -15.59 10.07 -5.78
N LEU A 272 -16.84 10.20 -6.27
CA LEU A 272 -17.60 9.12 -6.91
C LEU A 272 -17.96 9.52 -8.34
N VAL A 273 -17.59 8.68 -9.32
CA VAL A 273 -17.89 8.88 -10.75
C VAL A 273 -19.19 8.17 -11.13
N GLY A 274 -19.98 8.77 -12.02
CA GLY A 274 -21.13 8.11 -12.67
C GLY A 274 -22.35 7.92 -11.78
N MET A 275 -22.55 8.81 -10.80
CA MET A 275 -23.69 8.79 -9.88
C MET A 275 -24.44 10.13 -9.82
N ASP A 276 -24.20 11.03 -10.77
CA ASP A 276 -24.75 12.39 -10.78
C ASP A 276 -26.27 12.43 -10.81
N ASP A 277 -26.92 11.47 -11.47
CA ASP A 277 -28.37 11.28 -11.48
C ASP A 277 -28.95 10.84 -10.12
N LYS A 278 -28.09 10.36 -9.21
CA LYS A 278 -28.45 9.84 -7.88
C LYS A 278 -28.07 10.79 -6.74
N ILE A 279 -27.66 12.02 -7.02
CA ILE A 279 -27.20 12.95 -5.96
C ILE A 279 -28.25 13.17 -4.87
N ASN A 280 -29.54 13.23 -5.21
CA ASN A 280 -30.62 13.38 -4.23
C ASN A 280 -30.73 12.16 -3.30
N LEU A 281 -30.50 10.95 -3.81
CA LEU A 281 -30.49 9.72 -3.02
C LEU A 281 -29.27 9.69 -2.09
N ILE A 282 -28.10 10.06 -2.61
CA ILE A 282 -26.86 10.12 -1.82
C ILE A 282 -26.95 11.18 -0.73
N GLN A 283 -27.55 12.35 -1.00
CA GLN A 283 -27.81 13.38 0.02
C GLN A 283 -28.71 12.87 1.15
N ALA A 284 -29.73 12.08 0.82
CA ALA A 284 -30.61 11.49 1.83
C ALA A 284 -29.90 10.41 2.66
N GLU A 285 -29.00 9.63 2.06
CA GLU A 285 -28.27 8.55 2.73
C GLU A 285 -27.05 9.04 3.52
N MET A 286 -26.39 10.12 3.08
CA MET A 286 -25.16 10.65 3.68
C MET A 286 -25.26 12.16 3.96
N PRO A 287 -26.21 12.61 4.80
CA PRO A 287 -26.42 14.03 5.04
C PRO A 287 -25.21 14.71 5.70
N SER A 288 -24.46 14.00 6.55
CA SER A 288 -23.27 14.51 7.23
C SER A 288 -22.05 14.65 6.32
N SER A 289 -22.06 14.01 5.13
CA SER A 289 -20.93 14.08 4.21
C SER A 289 -21.04 15.22 3.19
N HIS A 290 -22.05 16.09 3.33
CA HIS A 290 -22.30 17.26 2.49
C HIS A 290 -22.00 17.06 0.98
N PRO A 291 -22.59 16.04 0.33
CA PRO A 291 -22.23 15.68 -1.03
C PRO A 291 -22.63 16.78 -2.02
N LYS A 292 -21.74 17.06 -2.97
CA LYS A 292 -21.94 18.08 -4.01
C LYS A 292 -21.45 17.59 -5.38
N LEU A 293 -22.10 18.07 -6.44
CA LEU A 293 -21.66 17.79 -7.81
C LEU A 293 -20.50 18.73 -8.17
N VAL A 294 -19.40 18.15 -8.66
CA VAL A 294 -18.23 18.90 -9.15
C VAL A 294 -17.76 18.34 -10.49
N THR A 295 -17.12 19.19 -11.30
CA THR A 295 -16.49 18.75 -12.54
C THR A 295 -14.98 18.90 -12.42
N ILE A 296 -14.25 17.81 -12.59
CA ILE A 296 -12.78 17.78 -12.58
C ILE A 296 -12.32 17.17 -13.90
N ASN A 297 -11.51 17.91 -14.67
CA ASN A 297 -11.00 17.47 -15.97
C ASN A 297 -12.12 16.93 -16.88
N SER A 298 -13.21 17.70 -17.02
CA SER A 298 -14.38 17.34 -17.84
C SER A 298 -15.13 16.07 -17.43
N THR A 299 -14.81 15.50 -16.27
CA THR A 299 -15.55 14.39 -15.67
C THR A 299 -16.35 14.90 -14.48
N ASN A 300 -17.63 14.53 -14.40
CA ASN A 300 -18.49 14.87 -13.27
C ASN A 300 -18.28 13.86 -12.13
N TYR A 301 -18.17 14.39 -10.92
CA TYR A 301 -18.03 13.63 -9.69
C TYR A 301 -19.05 14.10 -8.68
N ILE A 302 -19.49 13.18 -7.83
CA ILE A 302 -20.03 13.53 -6.53
C ILE A 302 -18.85 13.61 -5.56
N GLU A 303 -18.56 14.82 -5.08
CA GLU A 303 -17.59 15.09 -4.03
C GLU A 303 -18.29 14.98 -2.67
N THR A 304 -17.75 14.16 -1.77
CA THR A 304 -18.18 14.03 -0.38
C THR A 304 -17.14 14.66 0.54
N HIS A 305 -17.59 15.33 1.59
CA HIS A 305 -16.77 15.99 2.59
C HIS A 305 -16.83 15.26 3.92
N LEU A 306 -15.71 15.12 4.59
CA LEU A 306 -15.65 14.59 5.96
C LEU A 306 -14.65 15.41 6.76
N CYS A 307 -15.10 16.08 7.82
CA CYS A 307 -14.20 16.89 8.64
C CYS A 307 -13.50 16.03 9.69
N MET A 308 -12.17 16.09 9.71
CA MET A 308 -11.34 15.39 10.69
C MET A 308 -10.54 16.39 11.54
N HIS A 309 -10.49 16.16 12.85
CA HIS A 309 -9.59 16.86 13.76
C HIS A 309 -8.81 15.86 14.61
N GLU A 310 -7.48 15.88 14.47
CA GLU A 310 -6.55 15.05 15.24
C GLU A 310 -6.88 13.55 15.13
N GLY A 311 -7.30 13.12 13.94
CA GLY A 311 -7.65 11.73 13.64
C GLY A 311 -9.07 11.33 14.05
N VAL A 312 -9.90 12.26 14.53
CA VAL A 312 -11.30 12.02 14.91
C VAL A 312 -12.24 12.75 13.95
N GLU A 313 -13.30 12.07 13.54
CA GLU A 313 -14.39 12.67 12.76
C GLU A 313 -15.18 13.67 13.62
N VAL A 314 -15.47 14.84 13.05
CA VAL A 314 -16.30 15.86 13.70
C VAL A 314 -17.45 16.24 12.77
N ASP A 315 -18.65 16.34 13.36
CA ASP A 315 -19.85 16.78 12.65
C ASP A 315 -19.87 18.32 12.54
N GLN A 316 -18.99 18.85 11.68
CA GLN A 316 -18.84 20.28 11.48
C GLN A 316 -18.58 20.61 10.00
N PHE A 317 -19.44 21.44 9.42
CA PHE A 317 -19.28 21.99 8.07
C PHE A 317 -19.58 23.50 8.03
N PRO A 318 -18.73 24.34 7.41
CA PRO A 318 -17.43 23.98 6.81
C PRO A 318 -16.43 23.49 7.87
N CYS A 319 -15.45 22.68 7.45
CA CYS A 319 -14.43 22.16 8.35
C CYS A 319 -13.51 23.31 8.83
N VAL A 320 -13.81 23.89 9.99
CA VAL A 320 -13.07 25.05 10.50
C VAL A 320 -11.77 24.55 11.15
N ALA A 321 -10.65 24.65 10.44
CA ALA A 321 -9.36 24.48 11.07
C ALA A 321 -9.18 25.60 12.12
N LYS A 322 -9.09 25.26 13.41
CA LYS A 322 -8.54 26.20 14.39
C LYS A 322 -7.10 26.50 13.94
N ASN A 323 -6.84 27.77 13.64
CA ASN A 323 -5.52 28.33 13.28
C ASN A 323 -4.39 27.76 14.15
#